data_AF-A0AAW8UDV3-F1
#
_entry.id   AF-A0AAW8UDV3-F1
#
_cell.length_a   1.000
_cell.length_b   1.000
_cell.length_c   1.000
_cell.angle_alpha   90.00
_cell.angle_beta   90.00
_cell.angle_gamma   90.00
#
_symmetry.space_group_name_H-M   'P 1'
#
loop_
_entity.id
_entity.type
_entity.pdbx_description
1 polymer ?
#
loop_
_entity_poly.entity_id
_entity_poly.type
_entity_poly.pdbx_seq_one_letter_code
_entity_poly.pdbx_strand_id
1 'polypeptide(L)'
;MSKNEKPKVYLDWKTGKRFALVGGMLLLMTGVGVLSANAKTSQDTKANISSVFPDLPTDSHVNYKDAEPILHITLEDGSNSTLTKLFLDDNTPVFCVGLGIALESNSVTAQADATNQLFAKLTSEQKAIVNNVAFMARQKGDTESYAEGRVAIYYLMDQYGVAKHKVADLKAVDGSEVQDMQKVKDGANDLIKKAEKMRELPSFNGQTIQLIQGVEKTVTDTKAVLPNFPYVKNNVPGLTESVSGNNLKLKADSSVAHGNVKNAVQFVNKSNGFTDNDLPYFIYSTDGDKTGDKSQSVIATKDPSNALAGLNVNVIGLGETTLLKHDADTYSTDTQGEAQLTGSVWGLYKAGTDTLVKYSDGQDGYPVTVTNGEKVDDKQVQLKLTDLTKGVGVKNLDNSADYEWGEVKAPEGYELSTKRFKVHFDDKDKFDDKTSNYIDDVTALDRVLRFNFGYIKAQDVNGSLTGLNGRAFRLTP
;
A
#
# COMPACT_ATOMS: atom_id res chain seq x y z
N MET A 1 10.59 -41.43 -45.83
CA MET A 1 9.43 -41.18 -46.73
C MET A 1 8.17 -41.18 -45.87
N SER A 2 7.84 -40.03 -45.29
CA SER A 2 6.67 -39.21 -45.66
C SER A 2 5.33 -39.91 -45.47
N LYS A 3 4.57 -39.47 -44.45
CA LYS A 3 3.14 -39.22 -44.57
C LYS A 3 2.76 -38.07 -43.62
N ASN A 4 2.31 -36.99 -44.25
CA ASN A 4 1.73 -35.80 -43.66
C ASN A 4 0.42 -36.13 -42.95
N GLU A 5 0.24 -35.68 -41.70
CA GLU A 5 -1.07 -35.36 -41.17
C GLU A 5 -1.02 -34.02 -40.41
N LYS A 6 -1.83 -33.07 -40.90
CA LYS A 6 -2.08 -31.75 -40.30
C LYS A 6 -3.13 -31.90 -39.20
N PRO A 7 -3.00 -31.22 -38.04
CA PRO A 7 -4.15 -31.02 -37.16
C PRO A 7 -5.01 -29.85 -37.68
N LYS A 8 -6.32 -30.11 -37.74
CA LYS A 8 -7.38 -29.18 -38.12
C LYS A 8 -7.57 -28.12 -37.04
N VAL A 9 -7.56 -26.84 -37.41
CA VAL A 9 -8.13 -25.76 -36.59
C VAL A 9 -9.55 -25.51 -37.12
N TYR A 10 -10.54 -25.83 -36.30
CA TYR A 10 -11.92 -25.38 -36.48
C TYR A 10 -12.05 -23.99 -35.84
N LEU A 11 -12.38 -22.98 -36.65
CA LEU A 11 -12.76 -21.65 -36.20
C LEU A 11 -13.96 -21.20 -37.04
N ASP A 12 -15.14 -21.29 -36.44
CA ASP A 12 -16.34 -20.50 -36.73
C ASP A 12 -17.17 -20.59 -35.43
N TRP A 13 -17.66 -19.53 -34.79
CA TRP A 13 -18.57 -18.52 -35.32
C TRP A 13 -18.67 -17.32 -34.37
N LYS A 14 -18.68 -16.14 -34.98
CA LYS A 14 -19.41 -14.89 -34.68
C LYS A 14 -19.93 -14.67 -33.24
N THR A 15 -19.53 -13.54 -32.66
CA THR A 15 -20.48 -12.47 -32.28
C THR A 15 -19.77 -11.12 -32.30
N GLY A 16 -20.34 -10.20 -33.06
CA GLY A 16 -19.80 -8.85 -33.23
C GLY A 16 -20.11 -7.96 -32.03
N LYS A 17 -19.09 -7.24 -31.57
CA LYS A 17 -19.22 -5.86 -31.10
C LYS A 17 -18.03 -5.08 -31.63
N ARG A 18 -18.33 -4.03 -32.40
CA ARG A 18 -17.37 -3.05 -32.90
C ARG A 18 -16.79 -2.33 -31.69
N PHE A 19 -15.55 -2.64 -31.32
CA PHE A 19 -14.77 -1.77 -30.44
C PHE A 19 -14.24 -0.63 -31.30
N ALA A 20 -14.71 0.58 -30.99
CA ALA A 20 -14.07 1.80 -31.44
C ALA A 20 -12.65 1.80 -30.88
N LEU A 21 -11.67 1.70 -31.78
CA LEU A 21 -10.27 2.00 -31.53
C LEU A 21 -10.19 3.47 -31.10
N VAL A 22 -10.25 3.73 -29.79
CA VAL A 22 -9.71 4.95 -29.22
C VAL A 22 -8.20 4.81 -29.34
N GLY A 23 -7.62 5.56 -30.27
CA GLY A 23 -6.18 5.58 -30.53
C GLY A 23 -5.42 5.99 -29.27
N GLY A 24 -4.95 4.99 -28.53
CA GLY A 24 -3.87 5.17 -27.57
C GLY A 24 -2.60 5.38 -28.37
N MET A 25 -2.10 6.62 -28.41
CA MET A 25 -0.72 6.89 -28.78
C MET A 25 0.18 6.06 -27.87
N LEU A 26 0.73 5.02 -28.47
CA LEU A 26 1.87 4.28 -27.97
C LEU A 26 3.00 5.29 -27.78
N LEU A 27 3.36 5.57 -26.53
CA LEU A 27 4.61 6.25 -26.18
C LEU A 27 5.76 5.39 -26.72
N LEU A 28 6.24 5.71 -27.91
CA LEU A 28 7.51 5.24 -28.45
C LEU A 28 8.62 5.92 -27.64
N MET A 29 8.90 5.37 -26.46
CA MET A 29 10.16 5.62 -25.75
C MET A 29 11.28 4.96 -26.53
N THR A 30 11.86 5.69 -27.48
CA THR A 30 13.13 5.33 -28.10
C THR A 30 14.25 5.94 -27.27
N GLY A 31 14.88 5.11 -26.43
CA GLY A 31 15.95 5.56 -25.55
C GLY A 31 16.40 4.53 -24.51
N VAL A 32 16.64 3.29 -24.95
CA VAL A 32 17.52 2.26 -24.33
C VAL A 32 17.21 1.85 -22.88
N GLY A 33 16.57 0.69 -22.74
CA GLY A 33 16.51 -0.04 -21.46
C GLY A 33 15.34 -1.01 -21.40
N VAL A 34 15.41 -2.11 -22.15
CA VAL A 34 14.56 -3.27 -21.91
C VAL A 34 14.85 -3.78 -20.51
N LEU A 35 13.95 -3.48 -19.56
CA LEU A 35 13.91 -4.18 -18.28
C LEU A 35 12.59 -4.95 -18.23
N SER A 36 12.74 -6.22 -18.56
CA SER A 36 11.87 -7.31 -18.16
C SER A 36 11.23 -7.06 -16.79
N ALA A 37 9.90 -7.20 -16.74
CA ALA A 37 9.11 -7.28 -15.52
C ALA A 37 9.60 -8.46 -14.67
N ASN A 38 10.53 -8.18 -13.76
CA ASN A 38 10.75 -8.96 -12.56
C ASN A 38 10.56 -7.98 -11.40
N ALA A 39 9.56 -8.26 -10.57
CA ALA A 39 9.38 -7.65 -9.28
C ALA A 39 10.71 -7.77 -8.51
N LYS A 40 11.44 -6.66 -8.38
CA LYS A 40 12.52 -6.55 -7.40
C LYS A 40 11.92 -5.99 -6.14
N THR A 41 11.63 -6.89 -5.22
CA THR A 41 11.69 -6.57 -3.79
C THR A 41 13.10 -6.10 -3.44
N SER A 42 13.12 -5.11 -2.54
CA SER A 42 14.25 -4.77 -1.66
C SER A 42 15.36 -3.85 -2.18
N GLN A 43 15.60 -2.83 -1.35
CA GLN A 43 16.80 -2.02 -1.19
C GLN A 43 17.18 -1.10 -2.36
N ASP A 44 17.01 0.21 -2.12
CA ASP A 44 18.00 1.29 -2.28
C ASP A 44 19.23 1.01 -3.18
N THR A 45 19.04 0.47 -4.38
CA THR A 45 19.99 0.71 -5.45
C THR A 45 19.72 2.12 -5.91
N LYS A 46 20.57 3.06 -5.47
CA LYS A 46 20.76 4.39 -6.05
C LYS A 46 21.00 4.24 -7.55
N ALA A 47 19.94 4.02 -8.33
CA ALA A 47 19.94 4.44 -9.71
C ALA A 47 20.07 5.95 -9.64
N ASN A 48 21.19 6.49 -10.09
CA ASN A 48 21.33 7.93 -10.32
C ASN A 48 20.32 8.28 -11.43
N ILE A 49 19.06 8.49 -11.07
CA ILE A 49 18.10 8.99 -12.03
C ILE A 49 18.44 10.47 -12.11
N SER A 50 18.94 10.89 -13.26
CA SER A 50 19.19 12.30 -13.51
C SER A 50 17.84 12.99 -13.62
N SER A 51 17.79 14.25 -13.20
CA SER A 51 16.71 15.13 -13.62
C SER A 51 16.56 15.13 -15.15
N VAL A 52 15.32 15.38 -15.62
CA VAL A 52 15.01 15.47 -17.04
C VAL A 52 15.75 16.65 -17.69
N PHE A 53 15.89 17.77 -16.99
CA PHE A 53 16.59 18.96 -17.47
C PHE A 53 17.77 19.35 -16.54
N PRO A 54 18.75 20.12 -17.05
CA PRO A 54 19.87 20.58 -16.22
C PRO A 54 19.43 21.55 -15.11
N ASP A 55 20.34 21.78 -14.16
CA ASP A 55 20.18 22.84 -13.16
C ASP A 55 20.08 24.22 -13.82
N LEU A 56 19.25 25.05 -13.22
CA LEU A 56 18.93 26.38 -13.73
C LEU A 56 19.82 27.44 -13.05
N PRO A 57 20.29 28.45 -13.81
CA PRO A 57 21.15 29.49 -13.24
C PRO A 57 20.36 30.36 -12.25
N THR A 58 20.97 30.77 -11.13
CA THR A 58 20.28 31.66 -10.17
C THR A 58 20.19 33.11 -10.66
N ASP A 59 21.13 33.52 -11.52
CA ASP A 59 21.22 34.83 -12.14
C ASP A 59 21.53 34.64 -13.63
N SER A 60 20.81 35.34 -14.50
CA SER A 60 20.89 35.23 -15.96
C SER A 60 20.29 36.49 -16.60
N HIS A 61 20.14 36.48 -17.92
CA HIS A 61 19.18 37.33 -18.63
C HIS A 61 18.00 36.52 -19.14
N VAL A 62 16.85 37.18 -19.33
CA VAL A 62 15.73 36.71 -20.13
C VAL A 62 15.79 37.44 -21.46
N ASN A 63 15.87 36.67 -22.53
CA ASN A 63 16.07 37.16 -23.88
C ASN A 63 14.91 36.71 -24.77
N TYR A 64 14.50 37.57 -25.71
CA TYR A 64 13.76 37.08 -26.87
C TYR A 64 14.73 36.33 -27.78
N LYS A 65 14.44 35.06 -28.07
CA LYS A 65 15.15 34.33 -29.11
C LYS A 65 14.33 34.45 -30.38
N ASP A 66 15.00 34.83 -31.49
CA ASP A 66 14.38 34.97 -32.81
C ASP A 66 13.07 35.76 -32.69
N ALA A 67 13.14 37.06 -32.39
CA ALA A 67 12.07 37.97 -31.92
C ALA A 67 10.78 38.08 -32.79
N GLU A 68 10.58 37.14 -33.70
CA GLU A 68 9.39 36.90 -34.47
C GLU A 68 8.19 36.58 -33.56
N PRO A 69 7.10 37.35 -33.68
CA PRO A 69 5.84 37.06 -33.01
C PRO A 69 5.30 35.66 -33.36
N ILE A 70 4.97 34.84 -32.35
CA ILE A 70 4.29 33.56 -32.56
C ILE A 70 2.80 33.78 -32.81
N LEU A 71 2.17 34.59 -31.96
CA LEU A 71 0.75 34.97 -32.03
C LEU A 71 0.50 36.28 -31.27
N HIS A 72 -0.65 36.91 -31.51
CA HIS A 72 -1.17 38.00 -30.69
C HIS A 72 -2.26 37.52 -29.73
N ILE A 73 -2.24 38.04 -28.51
CA ILE A 73 -3.27 37.83 -27.49
C ILE A 73 -4.06 39.12 -27.36
N THR A 74 -5.36 39.07 -27.64
CA THR A 74 -6.26 40.19 -27.31
C THR A 74 -6.70 40.04 -25.85
N LEU A 75 -6.55 41.11 -25.07
CA LEU A 75 -6.90 41.19 -23.66
C LEU A 75 -8.37 41.57 -23.47
N GLU A 76 -8.89 41.44 -22.25
CA GLU A 76 -10.28 41.75 -21.89
C GLU A 76 -10.67 43.23 -22.11
N ASP A 77 -9.69 44.13 -22.09
CA ASP A 77 -9.86 45.56 -22.37
C ASP A 77 -9.76 45.92 -23.86
N GLY A 78 -9.55 44.92 -24.72
CA GLY A 78 -9.40 45.08 -26.18
C GLY A 78 -7.98 45.44 -26.63
N SER A 79 -7.03 45.64 -25.71
CA SER A 79 -5.61 45.81 -26.06
C SER A 79 -4.99 44.49 -26.54
N ASN A 80 -3.83 44.57 -27.20
CA ASN A 80 -3.12 43.39 -27.70
C ASN A 80 -1.75 43.25 -27.04
N SER A 81 -1.42 42.02 -26.67
CA SER A 81 -0.09 41.59 -26.25
C SER A 81 0.49 40.64 -27.31
N THR A 82 1.82 40.65 -27.48
CA THR A 82 2.48 39.78 -28.44
C THR A 82 3.19 38.64 -27.73
N LEU A 83 2.94 37.40 -28.15
CA LEU A 83 3.59 36.22 -27.61
C LEU A 83 4.81 35.88 -28.47
N THR A 84 5.97 35.88 -27.84
CA THR A 84 7.27 35.47 -28.42
C THR A 84 7.93 34.43 -27.52
N LYS A 85 8.93 33.71 -28.04
CA LYS A 85 9.69 32.76 -27.21
C LYS A 85 10.74 33.49 -26.38
N LEU A 86 10.82 33.09 -25.12
CA LEU A 86 11.79 33.61 -24.15
C LEU A 86 12.74 32.54 -23.69
N PHE A 87 14.00 32.93 -23.50
CA PHE A 87 15.06 32.03 -23.08
C PHE A 87 16.01 32.67 -22.08
N LEU A 88 16.56 31.85 -21.18
CA LEU A 88 17.75 32.20 -20.42
C LEU A 88 19.01 32.14 -21.32
N ASP A 89 20.13 32.65 -20.82
CA ASP A 89 21.41 32.67 -21.55
C ASP A 89 21.91 31.26 -21.90
N ASP A 90 21.51 30.25 -21.14
CA ASP A 90 21.80 28.83 -21.38
C ASP A 90 20.86 28.16 -22.42
N ASN A 91 20.01 28.93 -23.10
CA ASN A 91 18.93 28.47 -23.98
C ASN A 91 17.81 27.68 -23.29
N THR A 92 17.65 27.78 -21.97
CA THR A 92 16.47 27.24 -21.30
C THR A 92 15.23 28.07 -21.65
N PRO A 93 14.15 27.48 -22.19
CA PRO A 93 12.91 28.22 -22.42
C PRO A 93 12.26 28.61 -21.10
N VAL A 94 11.75 29.84 -21.06
CA VAL A 94 11.05 30.39 -19.89
C VAL A 94 9.69 30.93 -20.29
N PHE A 95 8.80 31.04 -19.31
CA PHE A 95 7.40 31.31 -19.56
C PHE A 95 6.90 32.49 -18.69
N CYS A 96 6.49 33.62 -19.28
CA CYS A 96 5.83 34.79 -18.63
C CYS A 96 4.67 34.52 -17.63
N VAL A 97 4.81 34.64 -16.31
CA VAL A 97 3.64 34.40 -15.43
C VAL A 97 2.59 35.53 -15.42
N GLY A 98 2.98 36.79 -15.67
CA GLY A 98 2.06 37.92 -15.82
C GLY A 98 1.58 38.14 -17.26
N LEU A 99 0.28 38.28 -17.51
CA LEU A 99 -0.25 38.69 -18.82
C LEU A 99 -0.37 40.22 -18.89
N GLY A 100 -0.02 40.81 -20.04
CA GLY A 100 -0.09 42.26 -20.27
C GLY A 100 1.03 43.06 -19.58
N ILE A 101 2.06 42.38 -19.10
CA ILE A 101 3.25 42.98 -18.50
C ILE A 101 4.37 42.83 -19.53
N ALA A 102 5.09 43.93 -19.81
CA ALA A 102 6.12 43.93 -20.82
C ALA A 102 7.47 43.47 -20.22
N LEU A 103 8.34 42.91 -21.07
CA LEU A 103 9.77 42.99 -20.82
C LEU A 103 10.23 44.38 -21.25
N GLU A 104 11.04 45.05 -20.43
CA GLU A 104 11.45 46.44 -20.69
C GLU A 104 12.37 46.58 -21.91
N SER A 105 13.08 45.51 -22.28
CA SER A 105 13.95 45.48 -23.45
C SER A 105 14.14 44.06 -24.01
N ASN A 106 14.93 43.91 -25.07
CA ASN A 106 15.11 42.62 -25.74
C ASN A 106 15.91 41.59 -24.91
N SER A 107 16.64 42.06 -23.91
CA SER A 107 17.47 41.27 -23.00
C SER A 107 17.46 41.96 -21.66
N VAL A 108 16.91 41.28 -20.65
CA VAL A 108 16.64 41.85 -19.33
C VAL A 108 17.29 41.00 -18.26
N THR A 109 17.93 41.63 -17.28
CA THR A 109 18.48 40.90 -16.11
C THR A 109 17.39 40.13 -15.39
N ALA A 110 17.68 38.89 -15.02
CA ALA A 110 16.72 37.97 -14.40
C ALA A 110 17.38 37.23 -13.24
N GLN A 111 16.73 37.27 -12.08
CA GLN A 111 17.21 36.63 -10.86
C GLN A 111 16.14 35.71 -10.30
N ALA A 112 16.53 34.49 -9.94
CA ALA A 112 15.65 33.55 -9.26
C ALA A 112 15.16 34.17 -7.95
N ASP A 113 13.85 34.36 -7.82
CA ASP A 113 13.26 35.11 -6.72
C ASP A 113 12.08 34.36 -6.10
N ALA A 114 12.37 33.54 -5.09
CA ALA A 114 11.34 32.85 -4.31
C ALA A 114 10.34 33.81 -3.60
N THR A 115 10.66 35.11 -3.52
CA THR A 115 9.80 36.15 -2.91
C THR A 115 8.96 36.92 -3.93
N ASN A 116 8.99 36.56 -5.21
CA ASN A 116 8.19 37.18 -6.26
C ASN A 116 6.71 37.25 -5.87
N GLN A 117 6.15 38.46 -5.74
CA GLN A 117 4.85 38.67 -5.11
C GLN A 117 3.69 38.12 -5.94
N LEU A 118 3.76 38.23 -7.26
CA LEU A 118 2.76 37.67 -8.17
C LEU A 118 2.65 36.16 -8.00
N PHE A 119 3.78 35.46 -8.04
CA PHE A 119 3.81 34.00 -7.90
C PHE A 119 3.59 33.54 -6.45
N ALA A 120 3.98 34.35 -5.46
CA ALA A 120 3.77 34.05 -4.04
C ALA A 120 2.30 33.98 -3.64
N LYS A 121 1.39 34.66 -4.38
CA LYS A 121 -0.06 34.59 -4.18
C LYS A 121 -0.64 33.19 -4.44
N LEU A 122 0.05 32.35 -5.21
CA LEU A 122 -0.37 30.98 -5.50
C LEU A 122 -0.09 30.05 -4.31
N THR A 123 -1.02 29.12 -4.05
CA THR A 123 -0.80 28.00 -3.13
C THR A 123 0.26 27.05 -3.69
N SER A 124 0.84 26.20 -2.84
CA SER A 124 1.82 25.19 -3.28
C SER A 124 1.27 24.28 -4.37
N GLU A 125 -0.02 23.94 -4.31
CA GLU A 125 -0.68 23.10 -5.31
C GLU A 125 -0.82 23.83 -6.66
N GLN A 126 -1.22 25.10 -6.63
CA GLN A 126 -1.32 25.92 -7.83
C GLN A 126 0.06 26.12 -8.50
N LYS A 127 1.11 26.37 -7.69
CA LYS A 127 2.50 26.45 -8.17
C LYS A 127 2.95 25.15 -8.83
N ALA A 128 2.57 24.02 -8.25
CA ALA A 128 2.88 22.70 -8.77
C ALA A 128 2.22 22.43 -10.13
N ILE A 129 0.95 22.82 -10.30
CA ILE A 129 0.22 22.71 -11.57
C ILE A 129 0.85 23.60 -12.64
N VAL A 130 1.16 24.87 -12.32
CA VAL A 130 1.86 25.78 -13.24
C VAL A 130 3.23 25.24 -13.65
N ASN A 131 3.99 24.66 -12.71
CA ASN A 131 5.25 23.99 -13.00
C ASN A 131 5.07 22.80 -13.95
N ASN A 132 4.07 21.95 -13.72
CA ASN A 132 3.79 20.80 -14.57
C ASN A 132 3.44 21.21 -16.01
N VAL A 133 2.68 22.30 -16.20
CA VAL A 133 2.40 22.87 -17.52
C VAL A 133 3.69 23.31 -18.21
N ALA A 134 4.51 24.11 -17.52
CA ALA A 134 5.79 24.56 -18.07
C ALA A 134 6.70 23.37 -18.43
N PHE A 135 6.67 22.31 -17.61
CA PHE A 135 7.49 21.12 -17.80
C PHE A 135 7.10 20.37 -19.06
N MET A 136 5.79 20.10 -19.24
CA MET A 136 5.29 19.41 -20.43
C MET A 136 5.51 20.23 -21.71
N ALA A 137 5.32 21.55 -21.65
CA ALA A 137 5.58 22.44 -22.78
C ALA A 137 7.07 22.41 -23.17
N ARG A 138 7.97 22.51 -22.18
CA ARG A 138 9.43 22.39 -22.38
C ARG A 138 9.82 21.02 -22.93
N GLN A 139 9.19 19.95 -22.47
CA GLN A 139 9.48 18.58 -22.90
C GLN A 139 9.16 18.33 -24.37
N LYS A 140 8.06 18.88 -24.89
CA LYS A 140 7.74 18.79 -26.32
C LYS A 140 8.72 19.64 -27.17
N GLY A 141 9.06 20.85 -26.70
CA GLY A 141 10.15 21.67 -27.24
C GLY A 141 9.85 22.44 -28.54
N ASP A 142 8.70 22.24 -29.17
CA ASP A 142 8.30 22.94 -30.40
C ASP A 142 7.58 24.28 -30.15
N THR A 143 7.39 25.07 -31.21
CA THR A 143 6.77 26.42 -31.18
C THR A 143 5.32 26.42 -30.72
N GLU A 144 4.54 25.45 -31.22
CA GLU A 144 3.12 25.32 -30.89
C GLU A 144 2.96 24.97 -29.40
N SER A 145 3.71 23.99 -28.92
CA SER A 145 3.70 23.55 -27.52
C SER A 145 4.17 24.63 -26.55
N TYR A 146 5.13 25.48 -26.96
CA TYR A 146 5.50 26.65 -26.18
C TYR A 146 4.32 27.64 -26.07
N ALA A 147 3.63 27.93 -27.17
CA ALA A 147 2.47 28.80 -27.18
C ALA A 147 1.31 28.23 -26.34
N GLU A 148 1.01 26.93 -26.48
CA GLU A 148 0.04 26.19 -25.66
C GLU A 148 0.38 26.34 -24.17
N GLY A 149 1.64 26.08 -23.78
CA GLY A 149 2.09 26.20 -22.38
C GLY A 149 1.99 27.61 -21.83
N ARG A 150 2.34 28.61 -22.65
CA ARG A 150 2.28 30.03 -22.29
C ARG A 150 0.83 30.50 -22.08
N VAL A 151 -0.08 30.12 -22.98
CA VAL A 151 -1.52 30.40 -22.86
C VAL A 151 -2.14 29.65 -21.67
N ALA A 152 -1.78 28.38 -21.47
CA ALA A 152 -2.23 27.58 -20.32
C ALA A 152 -1.85 28.23 -18.99
N ILE A 153 -0.62 28.74 -18.85
CA ILE A 153 -0.20 29.46 -17.66
C ILE A 153 -1.07 30.71 -17.45
N TYR A 154 -1.38 31.49 -18.49
CA TYR A 154 -2.27 32.64 -18.33
C TYR A 154 -3.69 32.26 -17.90
N TYR A 155 -4.26 31.19 -18.47
CA TYR A 155 -5.56 30.67 -18.02
C TYR A 155 -5.53 30.24 -16.56
N LEU A 156 -4.48 29.56 -16.10
CA LEU A 156 -4.31 29.19 -14.69
C LEU A 156 -4.19 30.42 -13.79
N MET A 157 -3.39 31.41 -14.17
CA MET A 157 -3.23 32.64 -13.39
C MET A 157 -4.54 33.41 -13.25
N ASP A 158 -5.37 33.44 -14.30
CA ASP A 158 -6.72 34.03 -14.25
C ASP A 158 -7.67 33.21 -13.39
N GLN A 159 -7.71 31.88 -13.61
CA GLN A 159 -8.53 30.94 -12.83
C GLN A 159 -8.22 31.03 -11.32
N TYR A 160 -6.97 31.26 -10.95
CA TYR A 160 -6.53 31.41 -9.56
C TYR A 160 -6.69 32.84 -9.02
N GLY A 161 -7.20 33.77 -9.82
CA GLY A 161 -7.50 35.14 -9.40
C GLY A 161 -6.25 35.99 -9.13
N VAL A 162 -5.09 35.62 -9.69
CA VAL A 162 -3.83 36.34 -9.51
C VAL A 162 -3.41 37.13 -10.74
N ALA A 163 -4.01 36.86 -11.90
CA ALA A 163 -3.70 37.57 -13.13
C ALA A 163 -4.18 39.03 -13.10
N LYS A 164 -3.35 39.92 -13.67
CA LYS A 164 -3.69 41.33 -13.90
C LYS A 164 -4.65 41.50 -15.09
N HIS A 165 -4.46 40.66 -16.11
CA HIS A 165 -5.20 40.64 -17.36
C HIS A 165 -5.60 39.21 -17.73
N LYS A 166 -6.57 39.08 -18.63
CA LYS A 166 -7.15 37.81 -19.10
C LYS A 166 -6.97 37.68 -20.60
N VAL A 167 -6.90 36.44 -21.07
CA VAL A 167 -6.91 36.13 -22.50
C VAL A 167 -8.36 36.20 -23.00
N ALA A 168 -8.71 37.21 -23.80
CA ALA A 168 -10.01 37.31 -24.45
C ALA A 168 -10.04 36.58 -25.79
N ASP A 169 -8.99 36.74 -26.61
CA ASP A 169 -8.86 36.03 -27.89
C ASP A 169 -7.39 35.83 -28.30
N LEU A 170 -7.16 34.94 -29.26
CA LEU A 170 -5.85 34.69 -29.88
C LEU A 170 -5.95 34.97 -31.39
N LYS A 171 -4.95 35.64 -31.94
CA LYS A 171 -4.85 35.95 -33.37
C LYS A 171 -3.53 35.47 -33.92
N ALA A 172 -3.58 34.81 -35.07
CA ALA A 172 -2.39 34.38 -35.79
C ALA A 172 -1.59 35.59 -36.27
N VAL A 173 -0.28 35.39 -36.41
CA VAL A 173 0.65 36.33 -37.03
C VAL A 173 1.00 35.80 -38.41
N ASP A 174 0.96 36.65 -39.42
CA ASP A 174 1.37 36.29 -40.78
C ASP A 174 2.84 35.84 -40.79
N GLY A 175 3.10 34.64 -41.35
CA GLY A 175 4.45 34.07 -41.43
C GLY A 175 4.88 33.22 -40.22
N SER A 176 4.11 33.21 -39.12
CA SER A 176 4.36 32.32 -37.98
C SER A 176 4.06 30.84 -38.31
N GLU A 177 4.76 29.91 -37.66
CA GLU A 177 4.45 28.47 -37.74
C GLU A 177 3.10 28.12 -37.07
N VAL A 178 2.64 28.96 -36.15
CA VAL A 178 1.43 28.73 -35.35
C VAL A 178 0.26 29.53 -35.93
N GLN A 179 -0.54 28.86 -36.77
CA GLN A 179 -1.65 29.49 -37.49
C GLN A 179 -3.04 29.10 -36.95
N ASP A 180 -3.15 27.96 -36.26
CA ASP A 180 -4.43 27.47 -35.73
C ASP A 180 -4.61 27.86 -34.25
N MET A 181 -5.33 28.97 -34.04
CA MET A 181 -5.57 29.51 -32.69
C MET A 181 -6.50 28.62 -31.85
N GLN A 182 -7.41 27.88 -32.48
CA GLN A 182 -8.28 26.96 -31.74
C GLN A 182 -7.47 25.78 -31.23
N LYS A 183 -6.55 25.26 -32.04
CA LYS A 183 -5.61 24.22 -31.62
C LYS A 183 -4.75 24.66 -30.44
N VAL A 184 -4.26 25.89 -30.42
CA VAL A 184 -3.52 26.44 -29.27
C VAL A 184 -4.40 26.50 -28.01
N LYS A 185 -5.66 26.95 -28.11
CA LYS A 185 -6.60 26.98 -26.98
C LYS A 185 -6.90 25.57 -26.46
N ASP A 186 -7.13 24.62 -27.36
CA ASP A 186 -7.42 23.23 -27.01
C ASP A 186 -6.20 22.54 -26.38
N GLY A 187 -5.01 22.76 -26.94
CA GLY A 187 -3.74 22.27 -26.41
C GLY A 187 -3.42 22.86 -25.04
N ALA A 188 -3.66 24.16 -24.83
CA ALA A 188 -3.52 24.80 -23.52
C ALA A 188 -4.44 24.14 -22.47
N ASN A 189 -5.71 23.93 -22.80
CA ASN A 189 -6.67 23.25 -21.92
C ASN A 189 -6.29 21.79 -21.65
N ASP A 190 -5.75 21.07 -22.63
CA ASP A 190 -5.25 19.71 -22.47
C ASP A 190 -4.01 19.65 -21.56
N LEU A 191 -3.06 20.60 -21.71
CA LEU A 191 -1.92 20.73 -20.80
C LEU A 191 -2.37 21.00 -19.36
N ILE A 192 -3.37 21.86 -19.14
CA ILE A 192 -3.92 22.11 -17.80
C ILE A 192 -4.48 20.82 -17.20
N LYS A 193 -5.35 20.12 -17.93
CA LYS A 193 -5.96 18.85 -17.46
C LYS A 193 -4.91 17.79 -17.14
N LYS A 194 -3.87 17.67 -17.98
CA LYS A 194 -2.76 16.74 -17.73
C LYS A 194 -1.95 17.17 -16.51
N ALA A 195 -1.66 18.46 -16.35
CA ALA A 195 -0.91 19.00 -15.23
C ALA A 195 -1.64 18.79 -13.89
N GLU A 196 -2.96 18.98 -13.86
CA GLU A 196 -3.82 18.68 -12.72
C GLU A 196 -3.84 17.17 -12.44
N LYS A 197 -3.96 16.33 -13.48
CA LYS A 197 -3.94 14.87 -13.31
C LYS A 197 -2.60 14.33 -12.79
N MET A 198 -1.48 14.99 -13.10
CA MET A 198 -0.17 14.66 -12.52
C MET A 198 -0.09 14.93 -11.01
N ARG A 199 -1.04 15.68 -10.44
CA ARG A 199 -1.15 15.96 -9.00
C ARG A 199 -2.13 15.03 -8.29
N GLU A 200 -2.99 14.36 -9.04
CA GLU A 200 -3.99 13.48 -8.47
C GLU A 200 -3.32 12.26 -7.81
N LEU A 201 -3.65 12.05 -6.53
CA LEU A 201 -3.15 10.94 -5.73
C LEU A 201 -4.08 9.71 -5.88
N PRO A 202 -3.53 8.48 -5.80
CA PRO A 202 -4.32 7.24 -5.84
C PRO A 202 -5.49 7.27 -4.85
N SER A 203 -6.59 6.60 -5.19
CA SER A 203 -7.82 6.65 -4.39
C SER A 203 -7.67 6.16 -2.96
N PHE A 204 -6.70 5.27 -2.72
CA PHE A 204 -6.36 4.73 -1.41
C PHE A 204 -5.41 5.61 -0.59
N ASN A 205 -5.00 6.78 -1.09
CA ASN A 205 -4.13 7.68 -0.35
C ASN A 205 -4.72 8.08 1.01
N GLY A 206 -3.94 7.91 2.09
CA GLY A 206 -4.33 8.17 3.46
C GLY A 206 -5.27 7.12 4.08
N GLN A 207 -5.72 6.11 3.33
CA GLN A 207 -6.60 5.06 3.84
C GLN A 207 -5.83 4.04 4.68
N THR A 208 -6.56 3.34 5.55
CA THR A 208 -6.06 2.18 6.29
C THR A 208 -6.63 0.89 5.71
N ILE A 209 -5.75 0.02 5.22
CA ILE A 209 -6.13 -1.28 4.66
C ILE A 209 -5.91 -2.37 5.71
N GLN A 210 -6.98 -3.12 6.01
CA GLN A 210 -6.89 -4.31 6.85
C GLN A 210 -6.16 -5.43 6.10
N LEU A 211 -5.12 -6.01 6.71
CA LEU A 211 -4.34 -7.13 6.19
C LEU A 211 -4.30 -8.25 7.23
N ILE A 212 -4.71 -9.46 6.84
CA ILE A 212 -4.48 -10.66 7.66
C ILE A 212 -3.11 -11.21 7.28
N GLN A 213 -2.26 -11.53 8.25
CA GLN A 213 -0.97 -12.18 7.99
C GLN A 213 -1.17 -13.45 7.15
N GLY A 214 -0.25 -13.73 6.23
CA GLY A 214 -0.31 -14.86 5.30
C GLY A 214 -1.21 -14.65 4.08
N VAL A 215 -2.18 -13.73 4.13
CA VAL A 215 -3.18 -13.50 3.08
C VAL A 215 -2.75 -12.39 2.12
N GLU A 216 -2.76 -12.66 0.81
CA GLU A 216 -2.57 -11.62 -0.22
C GLU A 216 -3.86 -10.80 -0.39
N LYS A 217 -3.73 -9.47 -0.38
CA LYS A 217 -4.81 -8.53 -0.66
C LYS A 217 -4.47 -7.63 -1.83
N THR A 218 -5.41 -7.49 -2.76
CA THR A 218 -5.31 -6.52 -3.86
C THR A 218 -6.13 -5.28 -3.55
N VAL A 219 -5.53 -4.10 -3.72
CA VAL A 219 -6.13 -2.77 -3.59
C VAL A 219 -6.07 -2.09 -4.96
N THR A 220 -7.22 -1.67 -5.48
CA THR A 220 -7.31 -1.03 -6.79
C THR A 220 -7.42 0.49 -6.65
N ASP A 221 -6.54 1.22 -7.34
CA ASP A 221 -6.69 2.66 -7.52
C ASP A 221 -7.81 2.97 -8.51
N THR A 222 -8.93 3.49 -8.00
CA THR A 222 -10.12 3.81 -8.80
C THR A 222 -9.96 5.11 -9.60
N LYS A 223 -8.92 5.91 -9.34
CA LYS A 223 -8.59 7.12 -10.11
C LYS A 223 -7.67 6.83 -11.30
N ALA A 224 -7.10 5.62 -11.35
CA ALA A 224 -6.21 5.18 -12.41
C ALA A 224 -4.98 6.10 -12.62
N VAL A 225 -4.37 6.55 -11.51
CA VAL A 225 -3.19 7.41 -11.47
C VAL A 225 -1.97 6.73 -10.86
N LEU A 226 -2.11 5.53 -10.29
CA LEU A 226 -1.00 4.75 -9.74
C LEU A 226 0.23 4.60 -10.67
N PRO A 227 0.09 4.45 -12.01
CA PRO A 227 1.23 4.44 -12.93
C PRO A 227 2.10 5.71 -12.92
N ASN A 228 1.56 6.84 -12.43
CA ASN A 228 2.32 8.07 -12.25
C ASN A 228 3.29 8.01 -11.07
N PHE A 229 3.23 6.96 -10.24
CA PHE A 229 4.06 6.75 -9.06
C PHE A 229 4.91 5.48 -9.20
N PRO A 230 5.93 5.49 -10.07
CA PRO A 230 6.74 4.30 -10.35
C PRO A 230 7.65 3.88 -9.19
N TYR A 231 7.79 4.72 -8.17
CA TYR A 231 8.66 4.46 -7.04
C TYR A 231 7.84 4.18 -5.79
N VAL A 232 8.05 2.98 -5.24
CA VAL A 232 7.36 2.49 -4.06
C VAL A 232 8.37 2.31 -2.96
N LYS A 233 8.04 2.80 -1.77
CA LYS A 233 8.80 2.60 -0.55
C LYS A 233 7.95 1.86 0.46
N ASN A 234 8.41 0.69 0.86
CA ASN A 234 7.83 -0.07 1.95
C ASN A 234 8.60 0.20 3.24
N ASN A 235 7.89 0.69 4.27
CA ASN A 235 8.45 1.04 5.57
C ASN A 235 8.22 -0.05 6.63
N VAL A 236 7.67 -1.21 6.24
CA VAL A 236 7.27 -2.29 7.16
C VAL A 236 8.04 -3.57 6.81
N PRO A 237 9.01 -3.97 7.64
CA PRO A 237 9.67 -5.27 7.49
C PRO A 237 8.65 -6.41 7.50
N GLY A 238 8.81 -7.39 6.60
CA GLY A 238 7.89 -8.54 6.46
C GLY A 238 6.59 -8.25 5.68
N LEU A 239 6.29 -6.97 5.39
CA LEU A 239 5.28 -6.61 4.41
C LEU A 239 5.89 -6.76 3.01
N THR A 240 5.15 -7.32 2.07
CA THR A 240 5.52 -7.38 0.66
C THR A 240 4.49 -6.63 -0.18
N GLU A 241 4.97 -5.91 -1.17
CA GLU A 241 4.17 -5.08 -2.07
C GLU A 241 4.54 -5.32 -3.53
N SER A 242 3.55 -5.28 -4.42
CA SER A 242 3.80 -5.23 -5.87
C SER A 242 2.73 -4.42 -6.58
N VAL A 243 3.16 -3.65 -7.58
CA VAL A 243 2.28 -2.81 -8.40
C VAL A 243 2.17 -3.40 -9.80
N SER A 244 0.94 -3.53 -10.29
CA SER A 244 0.65 -3.94 -11.66
C SER A 244 -0.50 -3.11 -12.22
N GLY A 245 -0.19 -2.16 -13.10
CA GLY A 245 -1.16 -1.18 -13.60
C GLY A 245 -1.71 -0.34 -12.44
N ASN A 246 -3.02 -0.40 -12.22
CA ASN A 246 -3.70 0.32 -11.14
C ASN A 246 -3.92 -0.52 -9.88
N ASN A 247 -3.34 -1.72 -9.80
CA ASN A 247 -3.50 -2.62 -8.66
C ASN A 247 -2.23 -2.68 -7.83
N LEU A 248 -2.39 -2.48 -6.53
CA LEU A 248 -1.39 -2.72 -5.50
C LEU A 248 -1.73 -4.04 -4.81
N LYS A 249 -0.82 -5.01 -4.85
CA LYS A 249 -0.92 -6.22 -4.05
C LYS A 249 -0.09 -6.06 -2.79
N LEU A 250 -0.64 -6.50 -1.66
CA LEU A 250 -0.01 -6.46 -0.34
C LEU A 250 -0.12 -7.82 0.31
N LYS A 251 0.94 -8.28 0.97
CA LYS A 251 0.92 -9.46 1.83
C LYS A 251 1.86 -9.26 3.01
N ALA A 252 1.31 -9.36 4.23
CA ALA A 252 2.09 -9.38 5.46
C ALA A 252 2.47 -10.83 5.80
N ASP A 253 3.73 -11.11 6.13
CA ASP A 253 4.13 -12.39 6.70
C ASP A 253 3.92 -12.43 8.23
N SER A 254 4.28 -13.56 8.87
CA SER A 254 4.15 -13.76 10.31
C SER A 254 5.05 -12.85 11.15
N SER A 255 6.12 -12.28 10.58
CA SER A 255 7.05 -11.41 11.30
C SER A 255 6.53 -9.98 11.47
N VAL A 256 5.51 -9.59 10.70
CA VAL A 256 4.97 -8.23 10.74
C VAL A 256 4.21 -7.99 12.04
N ALA A 257 4.63 -6.99 12.82
CA ALA A 257 3.92 -6.60 14.04
C ALA A 257 2.46 -6.22 13.77
N HIS A 258 1.58 -6.59 14.69
CA HIS A 258 0.15 -6.34 14.58
C HIS A 258 -0.21 -4.87 14.81
N GLY A 259 -1.40 -4.50 14.33
CA GLY A 259 -1.98 -3.18 14.54
C GLY A 259 -1.67 -2.20 13.41
N ASN A 260 -1.99 -0.93 13.66
CA ASN A 260 -2.03 0.11 12.64
C ASN A 260 -0.67 0.77 12.43
N VAL A 261 -0.14 0.65 11.22
CA VAL A 261 1.09 1.29 10.76
C VAL A 261 0.76 2.39 9.76
N LYS A 262 1.07 3.63 10.12
CA LYS A 262 0.90 4.79 9.25
C LYS A 262 2.01 4.86 8.20
N ASN A 263 1.68 5.31 6.98
CA ASN A 263 2.62 5.40 5.85
C ASN A 263 3.39 4.09 5.63
N ALA A 264 2.73 2.95 5.81
CA ALA A 264 3.32 1.64 5.67
C ALA A 264 3.90 1.43 4.27
N VAL A 265 3.16 1.88 3.24
CA VAL A 265 3.64 1.95 1.86
C VAL A 265 3.50 3.38 1.36
N GLN A 266 4.55 3.90 0.75
CA GLN A 266 4.58 5.22 0.14
C GLN A 266 4.83 5.10 -1.36
N PHE A 267 4.20 5.99 -2.11
CA PHE A 267 4.28 6.07 -3.57
C PHE A 267 4.74 7.46 -3.95
N VAL A 268 5.82 7.57 -4.69
CA VAL A 268 6.34 8.85 -5.17
C VAL A 268 6.49 8.82 -6.68
N ASN A 269 6.22 9.96 -7.32
CA ASN A 269 6.42 10.12 -8.76
C ASN A 269 7.91 10.31 -9.13
N LYS A 270 8.79 10.51 -8.13
CA LYS A 270 10.23 10.70 -8.30
C LYS A 270 11.06 10.07 -7.17
N SER A 271 12.14 9.34 -7.49
CA SER A 271 12.99 8.66 -6.49
C SER A 271 14.32 9.32 -6.14
N ASN A 272 14.62 10.54 -6.59
CA ASN A 272 15.97 11.09 -6.54
C ASN A 272 16.38 11.81 -5.24
N GLY A 273 15.83 11.41 -4.10
CA GLY A 273 16.11 12.11 -2.83
C GLY A 273 15.56 13.54 -2.78
N PHE A 274 14.70 13.91 -3.73
CA PHE A 274 13.89 15.11 -3.65
C PHE A 274 12.91 14.97 -2.49
N THR A 275 12.83 16.00 -1.65
CA THR A 275 11.94 16.01 -0.50
C THR A 275 10.48 16.11 -0.94
N ASP A 276 9.54 15.75 -0.06
CA ASP A 276 8.10 15.76 -0.33
C ASP A 276 7.56 17.12 -0.83
N ASN A 277 8.28 18.22 -0.56
CA ASN A 277 7.94 19.58 -0.98
C ASN A 277 8.80 20.11 -2.14
N ASP A 278 9.55 19.24 -2.82
CA ASP A 278 10.37 19.67 -3.95
C ASP A 278 9.48 20.11 -5.11
N LEU A 279 9.60 21.41 -5.41
CA LEU A 279 8.97 22.06 -6.54
C LEU A 279 10.11 22.63 -7.39
N PRO A 280 10.66 21.85 -8.34
CA PRO A 280 11.88 22.20 -9.06
C PRO A 280 11.58 23.19 -10.20
N TYR A 281 10.89 24.28 -9.84
CA TYR A 281 10.69 25.46 -10.65
C TYR A 281 11.57 26.59 -10.15
N PHE A 282 11.86 27.52 -11.05
CA PHE A 282 12.51 28.78 -10.75
C PHE A 282 11.61 29.88 -11.29
N ILE A 283 11.11 30.73 -10.41
CA ILE A 283 10.48 31.98 -10.80
C ILE A 283 11.57 33.05 -10.83
N TYR A 284 11.70 33.74 -11.96
CA TYR A 284 12.65 34.84 -12.11
C TYR A 284 11.91 36.17 -12.08
N SER A 285 12.42 37.08 -11.26
CA SER A 285 12.09 38.49 -11.32
C SER A 285 13.05 39.19 -12.27
N THR A 286 12.49 40.00 -13.16
CA THR A 286 13.20 40.73 -14.20
C THR A 286 13.39 42.19 -13.79
N ASP A 287 14.51 42.82 -14.18
CA ASP A 287 14.87 44.22 -13.85
C ASP A 287 14.82 44.55 -12.34
N GLY A 288 15.02 43.54 -11.49
CA GLY A 288 14.91 43.69 -10.03
C GLY A 288 13.48 43.89 -9.52
N ASP A 289 12.45 43.76 -10.36
CA ASP A 289 11.06 43.86 -9.95
C ASP A 289 10.56 42.58 -9.27
N LYS A 290 10.55 42.61 -7.94
CA LYS A 290 10.00 41.52 -7.11
C LYS A 290 8.47 41.49 -7.07
N THR A 291 7.80 42.55 -7.52
CA THR A 291 6.34 42.59 -7.51
C THR A 291 5.77 41.72 -8.62
N GLY A 292 6.45 41.72 -9.78
CA GLY A 292 5.97 41.10 -11.01
C GLY A 292 4.85 41.91 -11.68
N ASP A 293 4.63 43.16 -11.26
CA ASP A 293 3.60 44.06 -11.78
C ASP A 293 4.17 45.12 -12.75
N LYS A 294 5.47 45.40 -12.66
CA LYS A 294 6.18 46.41 -13.46
C LYS A 294 7.07 45.79 -14.54
N SER A 295 7.73 44.67 -14.24
CA SER A 295 8.52 43.88 -15.19
C SER A 295 8.09 42.41 -15.19
N GLN A 296 8.19 41.78 -16.35
CA GLN A 296 7.64 40.45 -16.63
C GLN A 296 8.34 39.33 -15.86
N SER A 297 7.71 38.80 -14.82
CA SER A 297 8.19 37.59 -14.16
C SER A 297 8.06 36.36 -15.06
N VAL A 298 9.03 35.46 -15.06
CA VAL A 298 9.02 34.24 -15.89
C VAL A 298 9.29 32.98 -15.07
N ILE A 299 8.64 31.87 -15.41
CA ILE A 299 8.90 30.56 -14.79
C ILE A 299 9.76 29.69 -15.72
N ALA A 300 10.75 29.03 -15.14
CA ALA A 300 11.50 27.92 -15.71
C ALA A 300 11.32 26.67 -14.84
N THR A 301 11.53 25.49 -15.40
CA THR A 301 11.31 24.21 -14.72
C THR A 301 12.35 23.19 -15.10
N LYS A 302 12.73 22.37 -14.13
CA LYS A 302 13.70 21.29 -14.30
C LYS A 302 13.04 19.91 -14.39
N ASP A 303 11.97 19.70 -13.64
CA ASP A 303 11.22 18.45 -13.57
C ASP A 303 9.75 18.73 -13.19
N PRO A 304 8.83 17.75 -13.31
CA PRO A 304 7.47 17.93 -12.79
C PRO A 304 7.48 18.17 -11.27
N SER A 305 6.38 18.61 -10.69
CA SER A 305 6.27 18.74 -9.23
C SER A 305 6.28 17.38 -8.53
N ASN A 306 6.84 17.30 -7.32
CA ASN A 306 6.81 16.06 -6.53
C ASN A 306 5.39 15.77 -6.00
N ALA A 307 4.97 14.51 -6.05
CA ALA A 307 3.72 14.02 -5.50
C ALA A 307 3.99 12.77 -4.65
N LEU A 308 3.54 12.81 -3.40
CA LEU A 308 3.65 11.71 -2.44
C LEU A 308 2.26 11.22 -2.06
N ALA A 309 2.02 9.93 -2.23
CA ALA A 309 0.89 9.24 -1.64
C ALA A 309 1.36 8.26 -0.56
N GLY A 310 0.56 8.09 0.48
CA GLY A 310 0.80 7.14 1.56
C GLY A 310 -0.39 6.21 1.74
N LEU A 311 -0.11 4.96 2.09
CA LEU A 311 -1.11 3.97 2.48
C LEU A 311 -0.78 3.49 3.89
N ASN A 312 -1.78 3.48 4.77
CA ASN A 312 -1.68 2.86 6.08
C ASN A 312 -2.14 1.40 5.97
N VAL A 313 -1.58 0.54 6.80
CA VAL A 313 -2.07 -0.84 6.95
C VAL A 313 -2.41 -1.09 8.40
N ASN A 314 -3.40 -1.94 8.66
CA ASN A 314 -3.62 -2.50 9.97
C ASN A 314 -3.50 -4.02 9.86
N VAL A 315 -2.49 -4.57 10.52
CA VAL A 315 -2.12 -5.99 10.41
C VAL A 315 -2.82 -6.76 11.50
N ILE A 316 -3.47 -7.86 11.11
CA ILE A 316 -4.21 -8.77 11.97
C ILE A 316 -3.52 -10.13 11.89
N GLY A 317 -3.07 -10.64 13.02
CA GLY A 317 -2.55 -11.99 13.12
C GLY A 317 -3.54 -12.91 13.81
N LEU A 318 -3.86 -14.04 13.17
CA LEU A 318 -4.86 -14.99 13.62
C LEU A 318 -4.22 -16.35 13.90
N GLY A 319 -4.53 -16.91 15.07
CA GLY A 319 -4.04 -18.19 15.54
C GLY A 319 -5.18 -19.20 15.79
N GLU A 320 -4.89 -20.46 15.52
CA GLU A 320 -5.77 -21.62 15.75
C GLU A 320 -5.01 -22.69 16.53
N THR A 321 -5.66 -23.26 17.53
CA THR A 321 -5.08 -24.33 18.33
C THR A 321 -6.11 -25.40 18.62
N THR A 322 -5.67 -26.65 18.51
CA THR A 322 -6.40 -27.84 18.94
C THR A 322 -5.60 -28.57 20.01
N LEU A 323 -6.25 -28.92 21.10
CA LEU A 323 -5.74 -29.86 22.07
C LEU A 323 -6.32 -31.26 21.81
N LEU A 324 -5.44 -32.19 21.45
CA LEU A 324 -5.72 -33.63 21.44
C LEU A 324 -5.41 -34.26 22.79
N LYS A 325 -5.99 -35.42 23.07
CA LYS A 325 -5.87 -36.08 24.37
C LYS A 325 -5.63 -37.57 24.24
N HIS A 326 -4.54 -38.06 24.83
CA HIS A 326 -4.15 -39.47 24.84
C HIS A 326 -3.97 -39.99 26.26
N ASP A 327 -4.05 -41.32 26.40
CA ASP A 327 -3.61 -42.02 27.60
C ASP A 327 -2.08 -41.95 27.72
N ALA A 328 -1.59 -41.69 28.93
CA ALA A 328 -0.17 -41.45 29.21
C ALA A 328 0.69 -42.72 29.24
N ASP A 329 0.09 -43.90 29.40
CA ASP A 329 0.82 -45.16 29.42
C ASP A 329 0.84 -45.80 28.01
N THR A 330 -0.20 -45.60 27.18
CA THR A 330 -0.27 -46.13 25.80
C THR A 330 0.12 -45.14 24.70
N TYR A 331 0.10 -43.83 25.00
CA TYR A 331 0.30 -42.74 24.04
C TYR A 331 -0.70 -42.76 22.86
N SER A 332 -1.89 -43.34 23.06
CA SER A 332 -2.96 -43.39 22.06
C SER A 332 -4.29 -42.88 22.62
N THR A 333 -5.32 -42.85 21.77
CA THR A 333 -6.71 -42.59 22.17
C THR A 333 -7.39 -43.81 22.80
N ASP A 334 -6.69 -44.95 22.90
CA ASP A 334 -7.24 -46.16 23.51
C ASP A 334 -7.22 -46.02 25.03
N THR A 335 -8.35 -46.34 25.67
CA THR A 335 -8.50 -46.26 27.11
C THR A 335 -8.14 -47.58 27.80
N GLN A 336 -7.78 -47.52 29.09
CA GLN A 336 -7.55 -48.72 29.90
C GLN A 336 -8.77 -49.04 30.77
N GLY A 337 -9.28 -50.27 30.63
CA GLY A 337 -10.49 -50.72 31.35
C GLY A 337 -11.73 -49.92 30.93
N GLU A 338 -12.56 -49.55 31.91
CA GLU A 338 -13.80 -48.79 31.69
C GLU A 338 -13.58 -47.26 31.63
N ALA A 339 -12.34 -46.79 31.76
CA ALA A 339 -12.04 -45.36 31.74
C ALA A 339 -12.39 -44.73 30.38
N GLN A 340 -12.77 -43.45 30.39
CA GLN A 340 -13.12 -42.69 29.20
C GLN A 340 -12.24 -41.43 29.13
N LEU A 341 -11.67 -41.12 27.96
CA LEU A 341 -10.93 -39.87 27.73
C LEU A 341 -11.85 -38.70 27.34
N THR A 342 -13.03 -39.02 26.79
CA THR A 342 -14.07 -38.04 26.47
C THR A 342 -14.76 -37.53 27.73
N GLY A 343 -15.38 -36.35 27.65
CA GLY A 343 -16.05 -35.70 28.77
C GLY A 343 -15.15 -34.84 29.67
N SER A 344 -13.84 -34.84 29.43
CA SER A 344 -12.90 -33.90 30.05
C SER A 344 -13.23 -32.46 29.63
N VAL A 345 -13.02 -31.50 30.53
CA VAL A 345 -13.23 -30.07 30.26
C VAL A 345 -11.90 -29.36 30.30
N TRP A 346 -11.62 -28.60 29.25
CA TRP A 346 -10.36 -27.88 29.03
C TRP A 346 -10.62 -26.39 28.94
N GLY A 347 -9.85 -25.63 29.71
CA GLY A 347 -9.82 -24.18 29.63
C GLY A 347 -8.61 -23.72 28.82
N LEU A 348 -8.78 -22.69 28.00
CA LEU A 348 -7.66 -21.98 27.37
C LEU A 348 -7.30 -20.75 28.21
N TYR A 349 -6.07 -20.70 28.67
CA TYR A 349 -5.56 -19.65 29.57
C TYR A 349 -4.64 -18.71 28.81
N LYS A 350 -4.59 -17.45 29.25
CA LYS A 350 -3.50 -16.54 28.88
C LYS A 350 -2.23 -17.05 29.55
N ALA A 351 -1.17 -17.27 28.78
CA ALA A 351 0.02 -17.96 29.26
C ALA A 351 0.58 -17.35 30.55
N GLY A 352 0.97 -18.23 31.50
CA GLY A 352 1.53 -17.81 32.78
C GLY A 352 0.52 -17.19 33.75
N THR A 353 -0.78 -17.29 33.48
CA THR A 353 -1.84 -16.77 34.34
C THR A 353 -2.96 -17.80 34.53
N ASP A 354 -3.78 -17.61 35.57
CA ASP A 354 -5.03 -18.36 35.76
C ASP A 354 -6.25 -17.66 35.13
N THR A 355 -6.02 -16.75 34.18
CA THR A 355 -7.09 -16.04 33.47
C THR A 355 -7.44 -16.79 32.19
N LEU A 356 -8.70 -17.23 32.08
CA LEU A 356 -9.23 -17.82 30.85
C LEU A 356 -9.39 -16.78 29.75
N VAL A 357 -9.09 -17.19 28.52
CA VAL A 357 -9.38 -16.44 27.30
C VAL A 357 -10.89 -16.28 27.17
N LYS A 358 -11.35 -15.08 26.84
CA LYS A 358 -12.77 -14.83 26.53
C LYS A 358 -13.02 -14.99 25.04
N TYR A 359 -14.25 -15.34 24.65
CA TYR A 359 -14.60 -15.35 23.23
C TYR A 359 -14.48 -13.96 22.58
N SER A 360 -14.60 -12.89 23.39
CA SER A 360 -14.41 -11.50 22.99
C SER A 360 -12.95 -11.05 22.89
N ASP A 361 -11.98 -11.88 23.31
CA ASP A 361 -10.55 -11.52 23.31
C ASP A 361 -9.89 -11.71 21.92
N GLY A 362 -10.67 -12.05 20.89
CA GLY A 362 -10.18 -12.19 19.52
C GLY A 362 -9.84 -10.84 18.87
N GLN A 363 -9.33 -10.89 17.65
CA GLN A 363 -8.93 -9.71 16.88
C GLN A 363 -10.14 -8.95 16.30
N ASP A 364 -9.92 -7.69 15.87
CA ASP A 364 -10.99 -6.84 15.30
C ASP A 364 -11.66 -7.49 14.07
N GLY A 365 -12.97 -7.74 14.16
CA GLY A 365 -13.73 -8.49 13.16
C GLY A 365 -13.60 -10.02 13.22
N TYR A 366 -12.78 -10.55 14.13
CA TYR A 366 -12.45 -11.97 14.27
C TYR A 366 -12.54 -12.42 15.74
N PRO A 367 -13.74 -12.59 16.31
CA PRO A 367 -13.88 -13.12 17.67
C PRO A 367 -13.39 -14.57 17.75
N VAL A 368 -12.88 -14.96 18.93
CA VAL A 368 -12.45 -16.35 19.16
C VAL A 368 -13.64 -17.27 18.95
N THR A 369 -13.46 -18.29 18.13
CA THR A 369 -14.55 -19.19 17.70
C THR A 369 -14.14 -20.63 17.93
N VAL A 370 -15.07 -21.45 18.44
CA VAL A 370 -14.85 -22.87 18.65
C VAL A 370 -14.73 -23.60 17.31
N THR A 371 -13.69 -24.42 17.17
CA THR A 371 -13.53 -25.32 16.02
C THR A 371 -13.93 -26.75 16.37
N ASN A 372 -13.62 -27.21 17.59
CA ASN A 372 -13.93 -28.56 18.09
C ASN A 372 -14.32 -28.55 19.58
N GLY A 373 -15.14 -29.52 19.98
CA GLY A 373 -15.66 -29.65 21.36
C GLY A 373 -16.98 -28.91 21.60
N GLU A 374 -17.54 -29.06 22.80
CA GLU A 374 -18.78 -28.43 23.22
C GLU A 374 -18.49 -27.30 24.23
N LYS A 375 -19.06 -26.11 24.01
CA LYS A 375 -18.92 -24.99 24.95
C LYS A 375 -19.54 -25.33 26.30
N VAL A 376 -18.82 -25.03 27.37
CA VAL A 376 -19.38 -25.05 28.73
C VAL A 376 -20.17 -23.76 29.03
N ASP A 377 -19.69 -22.62 28.54
CA ASP A 377 -20.39 -21.34 28.57
C ASP A 377 -20.03 -20.46 27.35
N ASP A 378 -20.69 -19.30 27.22
CA ASP A 378 -20.48 -18.34 26.12
C ASP A 378 -19.59 -17.15 26.48
N LYS A 379 -18.93 -17.16 27.64
CA LYS A 379 -18.08 -16.07 28.12
C LYS A 379 -16.60 -16.39 27.92
N GLN A 380 -16.19 -17.58 28.33
CA GLN A 380 -14.79 -18.00 28.40
C GLN A 380 -14.57 -19.29 27.62
N VAL A 381 -13.38 -19.45 27.09
CA VAL A 381 -12.98 -20.67 26.37
C VAL A 381 -12.81 -21.79 27.39
N GLN A 382 -13.90 -22.52 27.60
CA GLN A 382 -13.96 -23.79 28.31
C GLN A 382 -14.75 -24.77 27.46
N LEU A 383 -14.08 -25.84 27.04
CA LEU A 383 -14.61 -26.78 26.07
C LEU A 383 -14.59 -28.19 26.64
N LYS A 384 -15.73 -28.87 26.51
CA LYS A 384 -15.86 -30.29 26.80
C LYS A 384 -15.44 -31.10 25.58
N LEU A 385 -14.54 -32.05 25.78
CA LEU A 385 -14.07 -32.95 24.73
C LEU A 385 -15.14 -34.01 24.43
N THR A 386 -15.60 -34.06 23.19
CA THR A 386 -16.67 -34.98 22.74
C THR A 386 -16.19 -36.00 21.70
N ASP A 387 -15.08 -35.71 21.02
CA ASP A 387 -14.50 -36.55 19.97
C ASP A 387 -12.97 -36.54 20.10
N LEU A 388 -12.38 -37.70 20.36
CA LEU A 388 -10.92 -37.83 20.58
C LEU A 388 -10.10 -37.55 19.33
N THR A 389 -10.68 -37.78 18.14
CA THR A 389 -9.96 -37.56 16.87
C THR A 389 -9.86 -36.09 16.50
N LYS A 390 -10.72 -35.25 17.09
CA LYS A 390 -10.79 -33.80 16.86
C LYS A 390 -10.34 -32.98 18.05
N GLY A 391 -10.37 -33.56 19.26
CA GLY A 391 -10.02 -32.87 20.48
C GLY A 391 -10.96 -31.71 20.82
N VAL A 392 -10.39 -30.67 21.42
CA VAL A 392 -11.03 -29.37 21.66
C VAL A 392 -10.20 -28.29 21.01
N GLY A 393 -10.83 -27.30 20.38
CA GLY A 393 -10.08 -26.30 19.64
C GLY A 393 -10.81 -24.99 19.43
N VAL A 394 -10.03 -23.94 19.22
CA VAL A 394 -10.51 -22.60 18.89
C VAL A 394 -9.62 -21.96 17.83
N LYS A 395 -10.18 -20.99 17.11
CA LYS A 395 -9.49 -20.15 16.14
C LYS A 395 -9.73 -18.66 16.37
N ASN A 396 -9.05 -17.82 15.61
CA ASN A 396 -9.04 -16.37 15.70
C ASN A 396 -8.46 -15.84 17.02
N LEU A 397 -7.48 -16.57 17.58
CA LEU A 397 -6.64 -16.07 18.65
C LEU A 397 -5.69 -14.99 18.12
N ASP A 398 -5.19 -14.13 19.00
CA ASP A 398 -4.10 -13.22 18.67
C ASP A 398 -2.81 -14.03 18.56
N ASN A 399 -2.28 -14.21 17.34
CA ASN A 399 -1.07 -15.02 17.15
C ASN A 399 0.23 -14.32 17.60
N SER A 400 0.18 -13.12 18.17
CA SER A 400 1.33 -12.50 18.84
C SER A 400 1.38 -12.82 20.34
N ALA A 401 0.36 -13.51 20.86
CA ALA A 401 0.24 -13.87 22.27
C ALA A 401 0.42 -15.37 22.50
N ASP A 402 0.89 -15.70 23.69
CA ASP A 402 1.04 -17.08 24.16
C ASP A 402 -0.19 -17.52 24.95
N TYR A 403 -0.54 -18.79 24.78
CA TYR A 403 -1.66 -19.42 25.49
C TYR A 403 -1.27 -20.75 26.11
N GLU A 404 -2.11 -21.22 27.02
CA GLU A 404 -1.92 -22.51 27.68
C GLU A 404 -3.25 -23.23 27.81
N TRP A 405 -3.36 -24.44 27.26
CA TRP A 405 -4.46 -25.33 27.59
C TRP A 405 -4.23 -25.97 28.95
N GLY A 406 -5.28 -26.09 29.77
CA GLY A 406 -5.23 -26.96 30.93
C GLY A 406 -6.58 -27.49 31.36
N GLU A 407 -6.54 -28.62 32.05
CA GLU A 407 -7.72 -29.37 32.43
C GLU A 407 -8.43 -28.71 33.61
N VAL A 408 -9.73 -28.47 33.44
CA VAL A 408 -10.63 -27.92 34.48
C VAL A 408 -11.38 -29.05 35.17
N LYS A 409 -11.67 -30.12 34.41
CA LYS A 409 -12.37 -31.30 34.92
C LYS A 409 -11.86 -32.55 34.21
N ALA A 410 -11.37 -33.51 34.99
CA ALA A 410 -10.95 -34.82 34.51
C ALA A 410 -12.15 -35.61 33.93
N PRO A 411 -11.92 -36.48 32.95
CA PRO A 411 -12.93 -37.41 32.49
C PRO A 411 -13.04 -38.62 33.42
N GLU A 412 -14.04 -39.47 33.20
CA GLU A 412 -14.28 -40.64 34.05
C GLU A 412 -13.12 -41.64 34.01
N GLY A 413 -12.61 -42.02 35.18
CA GLY A 413 -11.53 -43.00 35.32
C GLY A 413 -10.10 -42.43 35.20
N TYR A 414 -9.93 -41.12 34.99
CA TYR A 414 -8.62 -40.46 34.91
C TYR A 414 -8.38 -39.46 36.05
N GLU A 415 -7.10 -39.24 36.36
CA GLU A 415 -6.66 -38.21 37.31
C GLU A 415 -6.71 -36.82 36.65
N LEU A 416 -7.15 -35.80 37.41
CA LEU A 416 -7.10 -34.40 36.94
C LEU A 416 -5.66 -33.97 36.70
N SER A 417 -5.35 -33.59 35.47
CA SER A 417 -4.05 -33.07 35.11
C SER A 417 -3.86 -31.63 35.62
N THR A 418 -2.78 -31.39 36.35
CA THR A 418 -2.36 -30.05 36.78
C THR A 418 -1.39 -29.40 35.79
N LYS A 419 -1.04 -30.08 34.71
CA LYS A 419 -0.11 -29.57 33.69
C LYS A 419 -0.81 -28.58 32.75
N ARG A 420 -0.07 -27.54 32.38
CA ARG A 420 -0.43 -26.60 31.31
C ARG A 420 0.34 -26.95 30.03
N PHE A 421 -0.34 -26.94 28.89
CA PHE A 421 0.22 -27.22 27.57
C PHE A 421 0.30 -25.94 26.78
N LYS A 422 1.53 -25.51 26.47
CA LYS A 422 1.80 -24.22 25.83
C LYS A 422 1.39 -24.24 24.37
N VAL A 423 0.81 -23.13 23.94
CA VAL A 423 0.49 -22.78 22.56
C VAL A 423 1.23 -21.50 22.24
N HIS A 424 2.06 -21.53 21.21
CA HIS A 424 2.88 -20.40 20.76
C HIS A 424 2.91 -20.38 19.23
N PHE A 425 2.58 -19.23 18.64
CA PHE A 425 2.55 -19.09 17.20
C PHE A 425 3.87 -18.50 16.67
N ASP A 426 4.57 -19.22 15.79
CA ASP A 426 5.82 -18.79 15.16
C ASP A 426 5.84 -18.95 13.63
N ASP A 427 6.97 -18.62 13.01
CA ASP A 427 7.16 -18.66 11.55
C ASP A 427 7.26 -20.07 10.95
N LYS A 428 7.36 -21.11 11.80
CA LYS A 428 7.38 -22.51 11.39
C LYS A 428 5.99 -23.13 11.42
N ASP A 429 5.02 -22.46 12.03
CA ASP A 429 3.67 -22.97 12.10
C ASP A 429 3.00 -23.00 10.74
N LYS A 430 2.13 -23.99 10.58
CA LYS A 430 1.37 -24.16 9.36
C LYS A 430 0.31 -23.06 9.26
N PHE A 431 0.30 -22.35 8.15
CA PHE A 431 -0.79 -21.45 7.79
C PHE A 431 -1.93 -22.23 7.10
N ASP A 432 -3.16 -22.08 7.59
CA ASP A 432 -4.36 -22.58 6.91
C ASP A 432 -5.01 -21.48 6.08
N ASP A 433 -4.88 -21.56 4.75
CA ASP A 433 -5.48 -20.61 3.81
C ASP A 433 -7.01 -20.51 3.91
N LYS A 434 -7.71 -21.54 4.41
CA LYS A 434 -9.18 -21.54 4.50
C LYS A 434 -9.70 -20.72 5.66
N THR A 435 -9.00 -20.77 6.79
CA THR A 435 -9.36 -20.02 7.99
C THR A 435 -8.51 -18.76 8.15
N SER A 436 -7.41 -18.65 7.41
CA SER A 436 -6.38 -17.62 7.53
C SER A 436 -5.72 -17.57 8.92
N ASN A 437 -5.56 -18.74 9.57
CA ASN A 437 -4.93 -18.87 10.88
C ASN A 437 -3.59 -19.60 10.79
N TYR A 438 -2.65 -19.24 11.65
CA TYR A 438 -1.48 -20.06 11.98
C TYR A 438 -1.89 -21.12 13.00
N ILE A 439 -1.45 -22.36 12.81
CA ILE A 439 -1.88 -23.51 13.61
C ILE A 439 -0.75 -23.98 14.51
N ASP A 440 -1.03 -24.03 15.82
CA ASP A 440 -0.21 -24.74 16.82
C ASP A 440 -1.09 -25.71 17.63
N ASP A 441 -0.98 -26.99 17.30
CA ASP A 441 -1.75 -28.08 17.91
C ASP A 441 -0.91 -28.82 18.96
N VAL A 442 -1.53 -29.10 20.10
CA VAL A 442 -0.87 -29.73 21.25
C VAL A 442 -1.56 -31.04 21.63
N THR A 443 -0.82 -31.91 22.33
CA THR A 443 -1.37 -33.17 22.85
C THR A 443 -1.18 -33.26 24.36
N ALA A 444 -2.27 -33.45 25.09
CA ALA A 444 -2.27 -33.77 26.52
C ALA A 444 -2.18 -35.27 26.77
N LEU A 445 -1.42 -35.64 27.80
CA LEU A 445 -1.29 -37.02 28.28
C LEU A 445 -1.87 -37.12 29.70
N ASP A 446 -2.85 -38.01 29.88
CA ASP A 446 -3.47 -38.27 31.17
C ASP A 446 -3.30 -39.69 31.65
N ARG A 447 -3.23 -39.85 32.96
CA ARG A 447 -3.04 -41.16 33.59
C ARG A 447 -4.34 -41.65 34.20
N VAL A 448 -4.66 -42.91 33.94
CA VAL A 448 -5.78 -43.62 34.56
C VAL A 448 -5.58 -43.67 36.08
N LEU A 449 -6.67 -43.54 36.83
CA LEU A 449 -6.66 -43.63 38.28
C LEU A 449 -6.01 -44.93 38.76
N ARG A 450 -4.96 -44.81 39.57
CA ARG A 450 -4.29 -45.97 40.17
C ARG A 450 -4.79 -46.20 41.59
N PHE A 451 -5.54 -47.27 41.77
CA PHE A 451 -5.99 -47.72 43.08
C PHE A 451 -5.04 -48.78 43.64
N ASN A 452 -4.68 -48.62 44.92
CA ASN A 452 -3.97 -49.64 45.68
C ASN A 452 -4.91 -50.18 46.76
N PHE A 453 -5.07 -51.50 46.81
CA PHE A 453 -5.82 -52.18 47.87
C PHE A 453 -4.83 -52.80 48.87
N GLY A 454 -4.95 -52.41 50.13
CA GLY A 454 -4.24 -53.02 51.24
C GLY A 454 -5.16 -53.91 52.07
N TYR A 455 -4.78 -55.17 52.27
CA TYR A 455 -5.51 -56.10 53.15
C TYR A 455 -4.62 -56.51 54.31
N ILE A 456 -5.11 -56.39 55.54
CA ILE A 456 -4.45 -56.95 56.73
C ILE A 456 -5.22 -58.19 57.15
N LYS A 457 -4.54 -59.35 57.15
CA LYS A 457 -5.11 -60.58 57.70
C LYS A 457 -4.82 -60.66 59.21
N ALA A 458 -5.89 -60.69 60.00
CA ALA A 458 -5.84 -60.88 61.46
C ALA A 458 -6.59 -62.13 61.90
N GLN A 459 -6.31 -62.60 63.12
CA GLN A 459 -7.09 -63.62 63.84
C GLN A 459 -8.03 -62.95 64.85
N ASP A 460 -9.25 -63.46 64.99
CA ASP A 460 -10.28 -62.91 65.89
C ASP A 460 -10.04 -63.27 67.37
N VAL A 461 -9.37 -64.39 67.63
CA VAL A 461 -9.08 -64.87 68.99
C VAL A 461 -7.94 -64.04 69.59
N ASN A 462 -8.26 -63.16 70.56
CA ASN A 462 -7.36 -62.24 71.28
C ASN A 462 -6.79 -61.03 70.51
N GLY A 463 -7.37 -60.61 69.39
CA GLY A 463 -7.27 -59.24 68.84
C GLY A 463 -5.87 -58.62 68.60
N SER A 464 -4.77 -59.36 68.68
CA SER A 464 -3.41 -58.78 68.79
C SER A 464 -2.35 -59.38 67.86
N LEU A 465 -2.68 -60.43 67.08
CA LEU A 465 -1.77 -60.98 66.07
C LEU A 465 -2.18 -60.55 64.66
N THR A 466 -1.47 -59.56 64.13
CA THR A 466 -1.49 -59.16 62.71
C THR A 466 -0.37 -59.88 61.95
N GLY A 467 -0.48 -59.99 60.62
CA GLY A 467 0.59 -60.55 59.79
C GLY A 467 0.56 -62.07 59.59
N LEU A 468 -0.63 -62.68 59.57
CA LEU A 468 -0.78 -64.10 59.23
C LEU A 468 -0.39 -64.35 57.77
N ASN A 469 0.64 -65.17 57.56
CA ASN A 469 1.15 -65.54 56.23
C ASN A 469 0.38 -66.72 55.60
N GLY A 470 0.44 -66.84 54.27
CA GLY A 470 -0.03 -68.03 53.54
C GLY A 470 -1.49 -68.00 53.05
N ARG A 471 -2.21 -66.88 53.18
CA ARG A 471 -3.56 -66.73 52.59
C ARG A 471 -3.49 -66.09 51.21
N ALA A 472 -4.18 -66.70 50.25
CA ALA A 472 -4.41 -66.11 48.94
C ALA A 472 -5.68 -65.25 48.93
N PHE A 473 -5.58 -64.06 48.33
CA PHE A 473 -6.71 -63.21 47.99
C PHE A 473 -6.86 -63.23 46.47
N ARG A 474 -8.11 -63.30 46.00
CA ARG A 474 -8.45 -63.13 44.59
C ARG A 474 -9.34 -61.90 44.49
N LEU A 475 -8.91 -60.92 43.69
CA LEU A 475 -9.77 -59.83 43.26
C LEU A 475 -10.49 -60.27 41.97
N THR A 476 -11.79 -60.08 41.92
CA THR A 476 -12.61 -60.29 40.71
C THR A 476 -13.27 -58.95 40.37
N PRO A 477 -13.14 -58.45 39.13
CA PRO A 477 -13.82 -57.24 38.67
C PRO A 477 -15.34 -57.29 38.87
#